data_AF-A0A6N7XL79-F1
#
_entry.id   AF-A0A6N7XL79-F1
#
_cell.length_a   1.000
_cell.length_b   1.000
_cell.length_c   1.000
_cell.angle_alpha   90.00
_cell.angle_beta   90.00
_cell.angle_gamma   90.00
#
_symmetry.space_group_name_H-M   'P 1'
#
loop_
_entity.id
_entity.type
_entity.pdbx_description
1 polymer ?
#
loop_
_entity_poly.entity_id
_entity_poly.type
_entity_poly.pdbx_seq_one_letter_code
_entity_poly.pdbx_strand_id
1 'polypeptide(L)'
;MSIKVTKHSIDKETRSVISGRYKRITRAINRSFWNSESETEHSMYVGSYGRGTAINTSDLDVLFILPESEYNHFNSLNGNGPSRLLQAVKDALLATYPLTKIKGDGQIVSVDFSDGIRFEILPAFKRMSLWGWDGTYIYPDTHMGGNWLSTNPRAEIDAMNKKDAENSTNKLLTATCQHIRYIRDKYFSSYHLSGILIDSFVYNHIGGWHFTRQGEDATRSINTFEEHLLNEYNRVSFNGLITPNILAPGSGMPVDASKGWEVLGKILRKMV
;
A
#
# COMPACT_ATOMS: atom_id res chain seq x y z
N MET A 1 6.86 -2.40 -27.37
CA MET A 1 6.10 -3.30 -26.46
C MET A 1 7.03 -3.80 -25.36
N SER A 2 6.55 -3.95 -24.12
CA SER A 2 7.28 -4.75 -23.12
C SER A 2 7.28 -6.20 -23.59
N ILE A 3 8.44 -6.84 -23.53
CA ILE A 3 8.61 -8.22 -23.99
C ILE A 3 8.61 -9.18 -22.80
N LYS A 4 8.85 -8.68 -21.57
CA LYS A 4 9.10 -9.53 -20.39
C LYS A 4 8.21 -9.22 -19.18
N VAL A 5 7.55 -8.06 -19.10
CA VAL A 5 6.68 -7.74 -17.96
C VAL A 5 5.44 -8.62 -17.98
N THR A 6 5.29 -9.41 -16.92
CA THR A 6 4.10 -10.23 -16.67
C THR A 6 3.35 -9.73 -15.45
N LYS A 7 2.01 -9.80 -15.50
CA LYS A 7 1.16 -9.54 -14.35
C LYS A 7 1.25 -10.70 -13.35
N HIS A 8 1.38 -10.40 -12.06
CA HIS A 8 1.48 -11.40 -10.98
C HIS A 8 0.35 -11.19 -9.98
N SER A 9 -0.88 -11.52 -10.39
CA SER A 9 -2.05 -11.35 -9.55
C SER A 9 -2.24 -12.51 -8.58
N ILE A 10 -2.66 -12.18 -7.35
CA ILE A 10 -3.19 -13.16 -6.38
C ILE A 10 -4.39 -13.89 -7.02
N ASP A 11 -4.42 -15.22 -6.87
CA ASP A 11 -5.44 -16.08 -7.46
C ASP A 11 -6.85 -15.74 -6.95
N LYS A 12 -7.87 -16.24 -7.66
CA LYS A 12 -9.26 -15.84 -7.43
C LYS A 12 -9.77 -16.38 -6.10
N GLU A 13 -9.40 -17.61 -5.77
CA GLU A 13 -9.81 -18.33 -4.58
C GLU A 13 -9.26 -17.62 -3.33
N THR A 14 -7.96 -17.32 -3.32
CA THR A 14 -7.30 -16.54 -2.27
C THR A 14 -7.93 -15.15 -2.12
N ARG A 15 -8.19 -14.43 -3.23
CA ARG A 15 -8.88 -13.13 -3.18
C ARG A 15 -10.30 -13.23 -2.60
N SER A 16 -11.00 -14.35 -2.84
CA SER A 16 -12.32 -14.59 -2.25
C SER A 16 -12.22 -14.77 -0.72
N VAL A 17 -11.24 -15.53 -0.24
CA VAL A 17 -10.96 -15.68 1.20
C VAL A 17 -10.60 -14.34 1.85
N ILE A 18 -9.72 -13.56 1.21
CA ILE A 18 -9.34 -12.21 1.66
C ILE A 18 -10.57 -11.33 1.77
N SER A 19 -11.41 -11.27 0.73
CA SER A 19 -12.63 -10.47 0.72
C SER A 19 -13.59 -10.86 1.84
N GLY A 20 -13.78 -12.17 2.07
CA GLY A 20 -14.63 -12.67 3.14
C GLY A 20 -14.12 -12.31 4.54
N ARG A 21 -12.81 -12.30 4.76
CA ARG A 21 -12.20 -11.89 6.04
C ARG A 21 -12.23 -10.39 6.25
N TYR A 22 -11.92 -9.62 5.22
CA TYR A 22 -12.04 -8.17 5.23
C TYR A 22 -13.43 -7.73 5.65
N LYS A 23 -14.48 -8.27 5.03
CA LYS A 23 -15.88 -7.96 5.37
C LYS A 23 -16.21 -8.22 6.84
N ARG A 24 -15.75 -9.36 7.38
CA ARG A 24 -15.96 -9.72 8.79
C ARG A 24 -15.18 -8.83 9.75
N ILE A 25 -13.93 -8.50 9.42
CA ILE A 25 -13.11 -7.54 10.16
C ILE A 25 -13.80 -6.17 10.17
N THR A 26 -14.24 -5.69 9.00
CA THR A 26 -14.93 -4.43 8.85
C THR A 26 -16.19 -4.38 9.72
N ARG A 27 -17.00 -5.45 9.68
CA ARG A 27 -18.20 -5.56 10.52
C ARG A 27 -17.89 -5.56 12.01
N ALA A 28 -16.86 -6.28 12.44
CA ALA A 28 -16.48 -6.36 13.86
C ALA A 28 -16.14 -4.98 14.46
N ILE A 29 -15.38 -4.19 13.71
CA ILE A 29 -15.01 -2.83 14.13
C ILE A 29 -16.21 -1.88 14.00
N ASN A 30 -17.01 -1.97 12.93
CA ASN A 30 -18.24 -1.18 12.78
C ASN A 30 -19.24 -1.40 13.90
N ARG A 31 -19.42 -2.63 14.38
CA ARG A 31 -20.31 -2.92 15.52
C ARG A 31 -19.84 -2.19 16.79
N SER A 32 -18.53 -2.18 17.02
CA SER A 32 -17.94 -1.66 18.26
C SER A 32 -17.89 -0.13 18.29
N PHE A 33 -17.62 0.52 17.15
CA PHE A 33 -17.36 1.96 17.12
C PHE A 33 -18.45 2.77 16.39
N TRP A 34 -19.21 2.14 15.49
CA TRP A 34 -20.24 2.81 14.68
C TRP A 34 -21.66 2.33 15.00
N ASN A 35 -21.83 1.34 15.87
CA ASN A 35 -23.11 0.64 16.09
C ASN A 35 -23.76 0.20 14.75
N SER A 36 -22.92 -0.32 13.83
CA SER A 36 -23.31 -0.66 12.46
C SER A 36 -22.95 -2.11 12.13
N GLU A 37 -23.80 -2.77 11.35
CA GLU A 37 -23.60 -4.11 10.82
C GLU A 37 -22.95 -4.12 9.42
N SER A 38 -22.54 -2.96 8.92
CA SER A 38 -21.98 -2.82 7.58
C SER A 38 -20.65 -3.57 7.41
N GLU A 39 -20.54 -4.33 6.32
CA GLU A 39 -19.34 -5.07 5.92
C GLU A 39 -18.44 -4.28 4.95
N THR A 40 -18.87 -3.09 4.54
CA THR A 40 -18.22 -2.32 3.45
C THR A 40 -17.94 -0.86 3.80
N GLU A 41 -18.62 -0.29 4.81
CA GLU A 41 -18.39 1.09 5.21
C GLU A 41 -17.15 1.25 6.08
N HIS A 42 -16.65 2.49 6.15
CA HIS A 42 -15.59 2.95 7.05
C HIS A 42 -14.24 2.24 6.90
N SER A 43 -14.03 1.42 5.89
CA SER A 43 -12.77 0.70 5.67
C SER A 43 -12.33 0.81 4.22
N MET A 44 -11.01 0.82 3.99
CA MET A 44 -10.45 0.71 2.67
C MET A 44 -9.15 -0.08 2.70
N TYR A 45 -8.92 -0.93 1.69
CA TYR A 45 -7.59 -1.46 1.43
C TYR A 45 -6.64 -0.33 1.09
N VAL A 46 -5.50 -0.30 1.75
CA VAL A 46 -4.41 0.63 1.47
C VAL A 46 -3.14 -0.14 1.14
N GLY A 47 -2.00 0.53 1.14
CA GLY A 47 -0.74 -0.13 0.86
C GLY A 47 -0.70 -0.75 -0.53
N SER A 48 0.08 -1.82 -0.68
CA SER A 48 0.28 -2.44 -1.99
C SER A 48 -0.98 -3.09 -2.55
N TYR A 49 -1.85 -3.62 -1.67
CA TYR A 49 -3.12 -4.21 -2.10
C TYR A 49 -4.08 -3.11 -2.60
N GLY A 50 -4.21 -2.01 -1.87
CA GLY A 50 -5.02 -0.85 -2.28
C GLY A 50 -4.52 -0.19 -3.58
N ARG A 51 -3.20 -0.12 -3.79
CA ARG A 51 -2.59 0.39 -5.03
C ARG A 51 -2.60 -0.61 -6.19
N GLY A 52 -3.08 -1.84 -5.99
CA GLY A 52 -3.13 -2.89 -7.01
C GLY A 52 -1.77 -3.50 -7.37
N THR A 53 -0.74 -3.32 -6.55
CA THR A 53 0.64 -3.77 -6.80
C THR A 53 1.06 -4.98 -5.96
N ALA A 54 0.20 -5.47 -5.07
CA ALA A 54 0.45 -6.68 -4.28
C ALA A 54 0.56 -7.95 -5.15
N ILE A 55 1.48 -8.85 -4.77
CA ILE A 55 1.71 -10.15 -5.42
C ILE A 55 1.58 -11.35 -4.47
N ASN A 56 1.39 -11.09 -3.18
CA ASN A 56 1.26 -12.10 -2.13
C ASN A 56 0.26 -11.61 -1.07
N THR A 57 0.05 -12.42 -0.03
CA THR A 57 -0.94 -12.17 1.03
C THR A 57 -0.33 -11.77 2.37
N SER A 58 0.97 -11.50 2.40
CA SER A 58 1.64 -10.96 3.59
C SER A 58 1.34 -9.47 3.68
N ASP A 59 0.79 -9.05 4.82
CA ASP A 59 0.57 -7.66 5.20
C ASP A 59 -0.50 -6.95 4.33
N LEU A 60 -1.75 -7.42 4.45
CA LEU A 60 -2.92 -6.75 3.86
C LEU A 60 -3.27 -5.51 4.69
N ASP A 61 -2.78 -4.36 4.26
CA ASP A 61 -3.02 -3.07 4.90
C ASP A 61 -4.49 -2.62 4.72
N VAL A 62 -5.17 -2.35 5.82
CA VAL A 62 -6.54 -1.84 5.84
C VAL A 62 -6.61 -0.60 6.72
N LEU A 63 -6.96 0.55 6.13
CA LEU A 63 -7.29 1.74 6.91
C LEU A 63 -8.75 1.67 7.33
N PHE A 64 -8.99 1.80 8.64
CA PHE A 64 -10.33 1.85 9.22
C PHE A 64 -10.62 3.22 9.81
N ILE A 65 -11.64 3.90 9.29
CA ILE A 65 -12.06 5.24 9.66
C ILE A 65 -13.00 5.15 10.87
N LEU A 66 -12.53 5.60 12.02
CA LEU A 66 -13.29 5.66 13.26
C LEU A 66 -14.01 7.02 13.42
N PRO A 67 -15.05 7.10 14.25
CA PRO A 67 -15.72 8.36 14.56
C PRO A 67 -14.76 9.38 15.18
N GLU A 68 -14.99 10.67 14.91
CA GLU A 68 -14.20 11.75 15.51
C GLU A 68 -14.30 11.80 17.05
N SER A 69 -15.43 11.36 17.61
CA SER A 69 -15.61 11.25 19.06
C SER A 69 -14.60 10.30 19.70
N GLU A 70 -14.19 9.24 19.01
CA GLU A 70 -13.18 8.29 19.49
C GLU A 70 -11.80 8.95 19.51
N TYR A 71 -11.46 9.76 18.50
CA TYR A 71 -10.23 10.54 18.52
C TYR A 71 -10.19 11.46 19.75
N ASN A 72 -11.25 12.23 19.96
CA ASN A 72 -11.35 13.14 21.11
C ASN A 72 -11.25 12.38 22.44
N HIS A 73 -11.90 11.22 22.54
CA HIS A 73 -11.82 10.35 23.71
C HIS A 73 -10.39 9.92 23.98
N PHE A 74 -9.75 9.19 23.05
CA PHE A 74 -8.40 8.63 23.26
C PHE A 74 -7.31 9.70 23.36
N ASN A 75 -7.45 10.82 22.66
CA ASN A 75 -6.50 11.93 22.73
C ASN A 75 -6.57 12.69 24.08
N SER A 76 -7.72 12.66 24.77
CA SER A 76 -7.88 13.29 26.08
C SER A 76 -7.33 12.46 27.25
N LEU A 77 -7.02 11.18 27.03
CA LEU A 77 -6.59 10.27 28.09
C LEU A 77 -5.16 10.59 28.54
N ASN A 78 -4.94 10.54 29.85
CA ASN A 78 -3.58 10.58 30.40
C ASN A 78 -2.78 9.33 30.00
N GLY A 79 -1.54 9.54 29.57
CA GLY A 79 -0.63 8.48 29.12
C GLY A 79 -0.79 8.16 27.64
N ASN A 80 -0.59 6.90 27.27
CA ASN A 80 -0.52 6.49 25.86
C ASN A 80 -1.92 6.20 25.29
N GLY A 81 -2.66 7.26 24.96
CA GLY A 81 -3.96 7.22 24.27
C GLY A 81 -3.95 6.35 23.00
N PRO A 82 -2.97 6.54 22.08
CA PRO A 82 -2.78 5.67 20.91
C PRO A 82 -2.73 4.18 21.24
N SER A 83 -1.99 3.78 22.28
CA SER A 83 -1.93 2.38 22.70
C SER A 83 -3.26 1.86 23.22
N ARG A 84 -4.03 2.68 23.94
CA ARG A 84 -5.37 2.31 24.43
C ARG A 84 -6.35 2.14 23.26
N LEU A 85 -6.27 2.99 22.24
CA LEU A 85 -7.04 2.83 21.01
C LEU A 85 -6.72 1.50 20.32
N LEU A 86 -5.43 1.16 20.15
CA LEU A 86 -5.05 -0.10 19.53
C LEU A 86 -5.54 -1.32 20.32
N GLN A 87 -5.58 -1.25 21.66
CA GLN A 87 -6.18 -2.33 22.46
C GLN A 87 -7.71 -2.41 22.27
N ALA A 88 -8.42 -1.28 22.25
CA ALA A 88 -9.86 -1.27 22.00
C ALA A 88 -10.23 -1.88 20.64
N VAL A 89 -9.46 -1.55 19.58
CA VAL A 89 -9.66 -2.14 18.25
C VAL A 89 -9.33 -3.64 18.25
N LYS A 90 -8.28 -4.06 18.95
CA LYS A 90 -7.95 -5.48 19.14
C LYS A 90 -9.09 -6.22 19.84
N ASP A 91 -9.65 -5.66 20.90
CA ASP A 91 -10.72 -6.30 21.68
C ASP A 91 -12.00 -6.45 20.85
N ALA A 92 -12.34 -5.44 20.04
CA ALA A 92 -13.42 -5.51 19.05
C ALA A 92 -13.24 -6.68 18.08
N LEU A 93 -12.01 -6.92 17.61
CA LEU A 93 -11.70 -8.03 16.70
C LEU A 93 -11.72 -9.39 17.42
N LEU A 94 -11.22 -9.47 18.65
CA LEU A 94 -11.22 -10.69 19.47
C LEU A 94 -12.64 -11.19 19.76
N ALA A 95 -13.63 -10.29 19.87
CA ALA A 95 -15.03 -10.68 20.00
C ALA A 95 -15.56 -11.50 18.81
N THR A 96 -14.99 -11.30 17.61
CA THR A 96 -15.33 -12.05 16.39
C THR A 96 -14.36 -13.21 16.13
N TYR A 97 -13.10 -13.05 16.53
CA TYR A 97 -11.99 -13.96 16.25
C TYR A 97 -11.24 -14.38 17.52
N PRO A 98 -11.91 -15.07 18.48
CA PRO A 98 -11.34 -15.33 19.80
C PRO A 98 -10.11 -16.26 19.80
N LEU A 99 -9.95 -17.08 18.75
CA LEU A 99 -8.84 -18.02 18.60
C LEU A 99 -7.78 -17.53 17.60
N THR A 100 -7.96 -16.36 17.00
CA THR A 100 -7.00 -15.80 16.05
C THR A 100 -5.94 -15.01 16.80
N LYS A 101 -4.69 -15.06 16.34
CA LYS A 101 -3.62 -14.27 16.90
C LYS A 101 -3.79 -12.80 16.50
N ILE A 102 -4.08 -11.94 17.48
CA ILE A 102 -4.31 -10.51 17.28
C ILE A 102 -3.40 -9.69 18.21
N LYS A 103 -2.66 -8.74 17.64
CA LYS A 103 -1.72 -7.87 18.38
C LYS A 103 -1.92 -6.41 17.96
N GLY A 104 -2.14 -5.51 18.92
CA GLY A 104 -2.09 -4.06 18.70
C GLY A 104 -0.76 -3.51 19.18
N ASP A 105 0.04 -2.94 18.30
CA ASP A 105 1.38 -2.41 18.58
C ASP A 105 1.86 -1.46 17.47
N GLY A 106 2.72 -0.51 17.82
CA GLY A 106 3.21 0.52 16.92
C GLY A 106 2.07 1.36 16.37
N GLN A 107 1.69 1.12 15.11
CA GLN A 107 0.68 1.91 14.41
C GLN A 107 -0.58 1.10 14.07
N ILE A 108 -0.52 -0.23 14.21
CA ILE A 108 -1.53 -1.13 13.64
C ILE A 108 -2.02 -2.18 14.64
N VAL A 109 -3.14 -2.81 14.30
CA VAL A 109 -3.58 -4.07 14.87
C VAL A 109 -3.40 -5.17 13.83
N SER A 110 -2.47 -6.11 14.07
CA SER A 110 -2.24 -7.25 13.20
C SER A 110 -3.22 -8.38 13.52
N VAL A 111 -3.81 -8.98 12.48
CA VAL A 111 -4.68 -10.16 12.56
C VAL A 111 -4.04 -11.28 11.73
N ASP A 112 -3.44 -12.26 12.42
CA ASP A 112 -2.69 -13.35 11.80
C ASP A 112 -3.57 -14.61 11.71
N PHE A 113 -4.00 -14.99 10.50
CA PHE A 113 -4.75 -16.22 10.28
C PHE A 113 -3.81 -17.44 10.12
N SER A 114 -4.31 -18.62 10.48
CA SER A 114 -3.55 -19.87 10.49
C SER A 114 -3.11 -20.36 9.10
N ASP A 115 -3.72 -19.86 8.03
CA ASP A 115 -3.35 -20.15 6.64
C ASP A 115 -2.31 -19.18 6.07
N GLY A 116 -1.71 -18.34 6.91
CA GLY A 116 -0.65 -17.40 6.53
C GLY A 116 -1.12 -16.06 5.99
N ILE A 117 -2.44 -15.86 5.80
CA ILE A 117 -2.97 -14.54 5.46
C ILE A 117 -2.92 -13.64 6.69
N ARG A 118 -2.34 -12.44 6.53
CA ARG A 118 -2.24 -11.44 7.60
C ARG A 118 -2.87 -10.13 7.18
N PHE A 119 -3.67 -9.55 8.07
CA PHE A 119 -4.19 -8.19 7.92
C PHE A 119 -3.49 -7.25 8.89
N GLU A 120 -3.15 -6.05 8.43
CA GLU A 120 -2.68 -4.96 9.28
C GLU A 120 -3.73 -3.85 9.27
N ILE A 121 -4.47 -3.74 10.39
CA ILE A 121 -5.54 -2.77 10.52
C ILE A 121 -4.94 -1.48 11.08
N LEU A 122 -5.08 -0.39 10.35
CA LEU A 122 -4.67 0.96 10.73
C LEU A 122 -5.92 1.76 11.14
N PRO A 123 -6.22 1.89 12.44
CA PRO A 123 -7.29 2.77 12.90
C PRO A 123 -6.91 4.21 12.56
N ALA A 124 -7.86 4.96 12.01
CA ALA A 124 -7.60 6.30 11.55
C ALA A 124 -8.83 7.20 11.70
N PHE A 125 -8.59 8.50 11.69
CA PHE A 125 -9.60 9.54 11.78
C PHE A 125 -9.45 10.47 10.59
N LYS A 126 -10.54 10.95 10.02
CA LYS A 126 -10.46 12.02 9.03
C LYS A 126 -9.91 13.27 9.68
N ARG A 127 -8.90 13.91 9.07
CA ARG A 127 -8.45 15.21 9.54
C ARG A 127 -9.43 16.30 9.08
N MET A 128 -10.12 16.89 10.04
CA MET A 128 -11.04 17.99 9.79
C MET A 128 -10.32 19.33 9.90
N SER A 129 -10.64 20.24 8.99
CA SER A 129 -10.22 21.65 9.00
C SER A 129 -11.45 22.55 9.09
N LEU A 130 -11.26 23.87 9.20
CA LEU A 130 -12.35 24.85 9.13
C LEU A 130 -13.18 24.73 7.84
N TRP A 131 -12.63 24.14 6.78
CA TRP A 131 -13.25 23.95 5.47
C TRP A 131 -13.76 22.51 5.24
N GLY A 132 -13.76 21.68 6.28
CA GLY A 132 -14.12 20.27 6.20
C GLY A 132 -12.90 19.34 6.10
N TRP A 133 -13.12 18.11 5.63
CA TRP A 133 -12.08 17.09 5.51
C TRP A 133 -11.04 17.48 4.46
N ASP A 134 -9.75 17.49 4.83
CA ASP A 134 -8.66 17.91 3.95
C ASP A 134 -8.10 16.80 3.03
N GLY A 135 -8.70 15.61 3.08
CA GLY A 135 -8.25 14.43 2.32
C GLY A 135 -7.23 13.56 3.06
N THR A 136 -6.71 14.01 4.21
CA THR A 136 -5.74 13.26 5.02
C THR A 136 -6.38 12.56 6.21
N TYR A 137 -5.62 11.64 6.78
CA TYR A 137 -6.02 10.87 7.95
C TYR A 137 -5.02 11.06 9.08
N ILE A 138 -5.52 10.98 10.31
CA ILE A 138 -4.76 10.93 11.55
C ILE A 138 -4.77 9.48 12.04
N TYR A 139 -3.62 8.93 12.44
CA TYR A 139 -3.52 7.54 12.92
C TYR A 139 -2.61 7.44 14.16
N PRO A 140 -2.81 6.42 15.02
CA PRO A 140 -2.05 6.27 16.26
C PRO A 140 -0.62 5.78 15.98
N ASP A 141 0.31 6.18 16.84
CA ASP A 141 1.62 5.56 16.99
C ASP A 141 1.91 5.40 18.49
N THR A 142 2.14 4.18 18.97
CA THR A 142 2.34 3.90 20.41
C THR A 142 3.74 4.22 20.90
N HIS A 143 4.70 4.53 20.03
CA HIS A 143 6.07 4.80 20.44
C HIS A 143 6.21 6.14 21.19
N MET A 144 7.25 6.26 22.01
CA MET A 144 7.61 7.50 22.74
C MET A 144 6.48 8.09 23.60
N GLY A 145 5.63 7.23 24.19
CA GLY A 145 4.52 7.67 25.04
C GLY A 145 3.21 7.91 24.29
N GLY A 146 3.19 7.75 22.97
CA GLY A 146 2.00 7.91 22.13
C GLY A 146 2.07 9.17 21.28
N ASN A 147 1.84 9.02 19.98
CA ASN A 147 1.77 10.11 19.00
C ASN A 147 0.57 9.90 18.06
N TRP A 148 0.17 10.99 17.40
CA TRP A 148 -0.81 10.97 16.32
C TRP A 148 -0.16 11.47 15.03
N LEU A 149 -0.06 10.58 14.04
CA LEU A 149 0.63 10.85 12.79
C LEU A 149 -0.35 11.10 11.65
N SER A 150 0.16 11.45 10.47
CA SER A 150 -0.65 11.77 9.29
C SER A 150 -0.32 10.92 8.08
N THR A 151 -1.34 10.54 7.31
CA THR A 151 -1.16 9.87 6.02
C THR A 151 -2.24 10.26 5.01
N ASN A 152 -1.98 10.03 3.72
CA ASN A 152 -2.96 10.18 2.63
C ASN A 152 -2.87 9.00 1.64
N PRO A 153 -3.19 7.77 2.06
CA PRO A 153 -3.11 6.59 1.19
C PRO A 153 -4.14 6.65 0.06
N ARG A 154 -5.22 7.43 0.22
CA ARG A 154 -6.24 7.61 -0.82
C ARG A 154 -5.67 8.34 -2.03
N ALA A 155 -4.88 9.39 -1.82
CA ALA A 155 -4.20 10.07 -2.92
C ALA A 155 -3.25 9.13 -3.68
N GLU A 156 -2.58 8.21 -3.00
CA GLU A 156 -1.73 7.20 -3.65
C GLU A 156 -2.52 6.24 -4.52
N ILE A 157 -3.63 5.72 -3.99
CA ILE A 157 -4.53 4.82 -4.72
C ILE A 157 -5.11 5.54 -5.95
N ASP A 158 -5.61 6.76 -5.78
CA ASP A 158 -6.22 7.54 -6.85
C ASP A 158 -5.21 7.88 -7.95
N ALA A 159 -3.98 8.27 -7.58
CA ALA A 159 -2.90 8.54 -8.53
C ALA A 159 -2.51 7.29 -9.31
N MET A 160 -2.30 6.16 -8.63
CA MET A 160 -1.98 4.89 -9.27
C MET A 160 -3.11 4.45 -10.22
N ASN A 161 -4.36 4.49 -9.78
CA ASN A 161 -5.52 4.11 -10.60
C ASN A 161 -5.67 5.00 -11.84
N LYS A 162 -5.50 6.32 -11.69
CA LYS A 162 -5.59 7.28 -12.80
C LYS A 162 -4.51 7.01 -13.85
N LYS A 163 -3.28 6.74 -13.42
CA LYS A 163 -2.16 6.47 -14.34
C LYS A 163 -2.21 5.07 -14.94
N ASP A 164 -2.78 4.10 -14.23
CA ASP A 164 -2.99 2.72 -14.67
C ASP A 164 -4.25 2.53 -15.54
N ALA A 165 -4.99 3.61 -15.82
CA ALA A 165 -6.18 3.58 -16.68
C ALA A 165 -5.84 3.21 -18.13
N GLU A 166 -6.84 2.68 -18.85
CA GLU A 166 -6.72 2.23 -20.24
C GLU A 166 -6.19 3.33 -21.17
N ASN A 167 -6.70 4.55 -21.04
CA ASN A 167 -6.27 5.72 -21.81
C ASN A 167 -4.90 6.28 -21.42
N SER A 168 -4.24 5.70 -20.41
CA SER A 168 -2.90 6.08 -19.96
C SER A 168 -1.94 4.90 -20.15
N THR A 169 -1.49 4.24 -19.07
CA THR A 169 -0.52 3.13 -19.17
C THR A 169 -1.16 1.78 -19.51
N ASN A 170 -2.49 1.69 -19.59
CA ASN A 170 -3.23 0.48 -19.91
C ASN A 170 -2.72 -0.75 -19.14
N LYS A 171 -2.73 -0.68 -17.80
CA LYS A 171 -2.28 -1.76 -16.90
C LYS A 171 -0.78 -2.06 -16.88
N LEU A 172 0.05 -1.38 -17.69
CA LEU A 172 1.49 -1.58 -17.66
C LEU A 172 2.11 -1.13 -16.33
N LEU A 173 1.62 -0.04 -15.73
CA LEU A 173 2.13 0.49 -14.47
C LEU A 173 2.05 -0.56 -13.35
N THR A 174 0.85 -1.04 -13.04
CA THR A 174 0.65 -2.01 -11.96
C THR A 174 1.32 -3.34 -12.25
N ALA A 175 1.27 -3.83 -13.50
CA ALA A 175 1.95 -5.06 -13.90
C ALA A 175 3.48 -4.96 -13.72
N THR A 176 4.07 -3.80 -14.01
CA THR A 176 5.51 -3.56 -13.82
C THR A 176 5.89 -3.57 -12.35
N CYS A 177 5.12 -2.89 -11.50
CA CYS A 177 5.36 -2.92 -10.06
C CYS A 177 5.29 -4.36 -9.51
N GLN A 178 4.29 -5.13 -9.93
CA GLN A 178 4.15 -6.54 -9.56
C GLN A 178 5.33 -7.38 -10.06
N HIS A 179 5.78 -7.17 -11.30
CA HIS A 179 6.90 -7.91 -11.88
C HIS A 179 8.22 -7.64 -11.16
N ILE A 180 8.51 -6.38 -10.80
CA ILE A 180 9.69 -6.02 -10.00
C ILE A 180 9.62 -6.68 -8.62
N ARG A 181 8.45 -6.67 -7.96
CA ARG A 181 8.24 -7.38 -6.68
C ARG A 181 8.48 -8.89 -6.82
N TYR A 182 7.99 -9.51 -7.89
CA TYR A 182 8.23 -10.93 -8.15
C TYR A 182 9.72 -11.23 -8.30
N ILE A 183 10.45 -10.42 -9.07
CA ILE A 183 11.90 -10.60 -9.24
C ILE A 183 12.63 -10.40 -7.91
N ARG A 184 12.25 -9.38 -7.13
CA ARG A 184 12.78 -9.15 -5.78
C ARG A 184 12.59 -10.40 -4.92
N ASP A 185 11.38 -10.90 -4.81
CA ASP A 185 11.05 -12.01 -3.91
C ASP A 185 11.69 -13.33 -4.37
N LYS A 186 11.85 -13.53 -5.70
CA LYS A 186 12.41 -14.75 -6.25
C LYS A 186 13.95 -14.80 -6.28
N TYR A 187 14.60 -13.66 -6.52
CA TYR A 187 16.05 -13.63 -6.81
C TYR A 187 16.85 -12.72 -5.88
N PHE A 188 16.19 -11.85 -5.13
CA PHE A 188 16.82 -10.89 -4.23
C PHE A 188 16.14 -10.86 -2.86
N SER A 189 15.59 -11.99 -2.40
CA SER A 189 14.81 -12.11 -1.16
C SER A 189 15.59 -11.76 0.11
N SER A 190 16.92 -11.87 0.09
CA SER A 190 17.79 -11.46 1.18
C SER A 190 18.01 -9.94 1.27
N TYR A 191 17.60 -9.18 0.24
CA TYR A 191 17.76 -7.73 0.18
C TYR A 191 16.47 -7.02 0.58
N HIS A 192 16.62 -5.89 1.29
CA HIS A 192 15.49 -5.03 1.60
C HIS A 192 15.22 -4.05 0.45
N LEU A 193 14.02 -4.10 -0.12
CA LEU A 193 13.50 -3.12 -1.07
C LEU A 193 12.02 -2.90 -0.79
N SER A 194 11.68 -1.70 -0.32
CA SER A 194 10.32 -1.35 0.04
C SER A 194 9.40 -1.34 -1.19
N GLY A 195 8.17 -1.82 -1.02
CA GLY A 195 7.20 -1.86 -2.12
C GLY A 195 6.81 -0.46 -2.62
N ILE A 196 6.70 0.52 -1.72
CA ILE A 196 6.40 1.91 -2.11
C ILE A 196 7.53 2.52 -2.94
N LEU A 197 8.80 2.17 -2.71
CA LEU A 197 9.91 2.64 -3.55
C LEU A 197 9.78 2.13 -4.99
N ILE A 198 9.41 0.86 -5.16
CA ILE A 198 9.11 0.28 -6.47
C ILE A 198 7.95 1.04 -7.13
N ASP A 199 6.83 1.16 -6.41
CA ASP A 199 5.60 1.79 -6.92
C ASP A 199 5.89 3.23 -7.37
N SER A 200 6.60 4.02 -6.55
CA SER A 200 6.97 5.40 -6.84
C SER A 200 7.95 5.54 -8.00
N PHE A 201 8.98 4.69 -8.07
CA PHE A 201 9.94 4.72 -9.18
C PHE A 201 9.23 4.47 -10.52
N VAL A 202 8.45 3.39 -10.61
CA VAL A 202 7.73 3.06 -11.85
C VAL A 202 6.72 4.14 -12.17
N TYR A 203 5.96 4.63 -11.17
CA TYR A 203 5.02 5.73 -11.37
C TYR A 203 5.73 6.96 -11.96
N ASN A 204 6.90 7.34 -11.46
CA ASN A 204 7.61 8.54 -11.95
C ASN A 204 8.24 8.33 -13.33
N HIS A 205 8.71 7.11 -13.65
CA HIS A 205 9.59 6.87 -14.79
C HIS A 205 9.00 6.01 -15.92
N ILE A 206 7.76 5.52 -15.79
CA ILE A 206 7.09 4.75 -16.86
C ILE A 206 6.89 5.55 -18.15
N GLY A 207 6.86 6.89 -18.08
CA GLY A 207 6.67 7.74 -19.26
C GLY A 207 5.35 7.48 -19.98
N GLY A 208 5.37 7.51 -21.32
CA GLY A 208 4.20 7.24 -22.18
C GLY A 208 3.98 5.76 -22.51
N TRP A 209 4.77 4.85 -21.92
CA TRP A 209 4.66 3.42 -22.18
C TRP A 209 3.35 2.85 -21.65
N HIS A 210 2.77 1.95 -22.44
CA HIS A 210 1.52 1.26 -22.10
C HIS A 210 1.49 -0.13 -22.75
N PHE A 211 0.64 -1.03 -22.24
CA PHE A 211 0.32 -2.24 -23.00
C PHE A 211 -0.54 -1.88 -24.20
N THR A 212 -0.25 -2.50 -25.34
CA THR A 212 -0.96 -2.28 -26.59
C THR A 212 -2.46 -2.49 -26.39
N ARG A 213 -3.26 -1.50 -26.83
CA ARG A 213 -4.71 -1.56 -26.77
C ARG A 213 -5.27 -2.37 -27.93
N GLN A 214 -6.53 -2.76 -27.82
CA GLN A 214 -7.22 -3.42 -28.92
C GLN A 214 -7.29 -2.48 -30.13
N GLY A 215 -6.79 -2.93 -31.28
CA GLY A 215 -6.76 -2.15 -32.52
C GLY A 215 -5.62 -1.13 -32.62
N GLU A 216 -4.72 -1.09 -31.64
CA GLU A 216 -3.53 -0.25 -31.69
C GLU A 216 -2.35 -1.01 -32.31
N ASP A 217 -1.68 -0.40 -33.28
CA ASP A 217 -0.44 -0.94 -33.83
C ASP A 217 0.69 -0.76 -32.83
N ALA A 218 1.52 -1.79 -32.67
CA ALA A 218 2.68 -1.71 -31.82
C ALA A 218 3.67 -0.65 -32.33
N THR A 219 3.92 0.39 -31.54
CA THR A 219 4.94 1.38 -31.85
C THR A 219 6.33 0.75 -31.78
N ARG A 220 7.13 0.90 -32.85
CA ARG A 220 8.54 0.54 -32.85
C ARG A 220 9.32 1.58 -32.05
N SER A 221 9.87 1.18 -30.92
CA SER A 221 10.82 1.96 -30.12
C SER A 221 12.23 1.40 -30.33
N ILE A 222 13.24 2.27 -30.29
CA ILE A 222 14.65 1.88 -30.37
C ILE A 222 15.04 1.02 -29.17
N ASN A 223 14.53 1.39 -27.98
CA ASN A 223 14.74 0.67 -26.74
C ASN A 223 13.48 -0.13 -26.37
N THR A 224 13.66 -1.26 -25.70
CA THR A 224 12.59 -1.98 -24.99
C THR A 224 12.10 -1.19 -23.78
N PHE A 225 10.96 -1.59 -23.22
CA PHE A 225 10.42 -0.95 -22.02
C PHE A 225 11.34 -1.17 -20.80
N GLU A 226 11.91 -2.37 -20.70
CA GLU A 226 12.83 -2.76 -19.64
C GLU A 226 14.13 -1.93 -19.70
N GLU A 227 14.69 -1.73 -20.90
CA GLU A 227 15.83 -0.84 -21.12
C GLU A 227 15.48 0.62 -20.81
N HIS A 228 14.27 1.08 -21.15
CA HIS A 228 13.80 2.41 -20.79
C HIS A 228 13.82 2.63 -19.27
N LEU A 229 13.32 1.68 -18.47
CA LEU A 229 13.35 1.78 -17.01
C LEU A 229 14.78 1.76 -16.46
N LEU A 230 15.66 0.91 -17.00
CA LEU A 230 17.07 0.88 -16.58
C LEU A 230 17.78 2.20 -16.92
N ASN A 231 17.50 2.77 -18.09
CA ASN A 231 18.04 4.07 -18.51
C ASN A 231 17.54 5.20 -17.62
N GLU A 232 16.25 5.22 -17.26
CA GLU A 232 15.71 6.19 -16.32
C GLU A 232 16.33 6.06 -14.93
N TYR A 233 16.51 4.84 -14.43
CA TYR A 233 17.24 4.59 -13.18
C TYR A 233 18.66 5.16 -13.23
N ASN A 234 19.42 4.86 -14.29
CA ASN A 234 20.78 5.35 -14.47
C ASN A 234 20.82 6.88 -14.56
N ARG A 235 19.85 7.49 -15.26
CA ARG A 235 19.74 8.94 -15.42
C ARG A 235 19.52 9.64 -14.08
N VAL A 236 18.54 9.20 -13.28
CA VAL A 236 18.22 9.88 -12.01
C VAL A 236 19.21 9.60 -10.89
N SER A 237 19.96 8.50 -10.99
CA SER A 237 20.96 8.12 -10.00
C SER A 237 22.39 8.48 -10.38
N PHE A 238 22.60 9.14 -11.53
CA PHE A 238 23.93 9.35 -12.11
C PHE A 238 24.74 8.04 -12.18
N ASN A 239 24.17 7.02 -12.81
CA ASN A 239 24.72 5.66 -12.89
C ASN A 239 24.99 5.02 -11.52
N GLY A 240 24.13 5.30 -10.53
CA GLY A 240 24.24 4.77 -9.17
C GLY A 240 25.15 5.55 -8.23
N LEU A 241 25.67 6.72 -8.63
CA LEU A 241 26.48 7.59 -7.77
C LEU A 241 25.67 8.29 -6.67
N ILE A 242 24.36 8.47 -6.87
CA ILE A 242 23.47 9.09 -5.88
C ILE A 242 22.18 8.29 -5.70
N THR A 243 21.59 8.45 -4.51
CA THR A 243 20.21 8.07 -4.24
C THR A 243 19.31 9.28 -4.49
N PRO A 244 18.40 9.24 -5.48
CA PRO A 244 17.53 10.36 -5.78
C PRO A 244 16.45 10.54 -4.71
N ASN A 245 15.91 11.76 -4.62
CA ASN A 245 14.69 12.01 -3.87
C ASN A 245 13.49 11.45 -4.64
N ILE A 246 12.71 10.58 -3.99
CA ILE A 246 11.53 9.94 -4.58
C ILE A 246 10.32 10.28 -3.72
N LEU A 247 9.23 10.69 -4.38
CA LEU A 247 7.95 10.99 -3.74
C LEU A 247 6.93 9.90 -4.07
N ALA A 248 6.07 9.59 -3.10
CA ALA A 248 4.95 8.69 -3.28
C ALA A 248 3.92 9.27 -4.28
N PRO A 249 3.31 8.43 -5.15
CA PRO A 249 2.29 8.88 -6.10
C PRO A 249 1.15 9.60 -5.37
N GLY A 250 0.72 10.76 -5.86
CA GLY A 250 -0.44 11.47 -5.33
C GLY A 250 -0.25 12.14 -3.97
N SER A 251 0.16 11.40 -2.93
CA SER A 251 0.36 11.93 -1.58
C SER A 251 1.58 12.86 -1.49
N GLY A 252 2.56 12.69 -2.37
CA GLY A 252 3.80 13.48 -2.36
C GLY A 252 4.67 13.24 -1.14
N MET A 253 4.38 12.19 -0.34
CA MET A 253 5.18 11.87 0.83
C MET A 253 6.58 11.40 0.41
N PRO A 254 7.66 11.85 1.08
CA PRO A 254 9.01 11.37 0.82
C PRO A 254 9.10 9.85 1.04
N VAL A 255 9.76 9.16 0.12
CA VAL A 255 10.04 7.73 0.21
C VAL A 255 11.51 7.53 0.54
N ASP A 256 11.80 6.78 1.62
CA ASP A 256 13.17 6.38 1.93
C ASP A 256 13.71 5.39 0.89
N ALA A 257 14.60 5.90 0.04
CA ALA A 257 15.29 5.12 -0.98
C ALA A 257 16.67 4.60 -0.52
N SER A 258 17.17 5.03 0.63
CA SER A 258 18.56 4.84 1.06
C SER A 258 18.99 3.37 1.12
N LYS A 259 18.09 2.48 1.53
CA LYS A 259 18.37 1.04 1.68
C LYS A 259 17.98 0.20 0.46
N GLY A 260 17.12 0.73 -0.42
CA GLY A 260 16.50 -0.04 -1.50
C GLY A 260 16.98 0.33 -2.91
N TRP A 261 17.57 1.50 -3.09
CA TRP A 261 17.87 2.03 -4.43
C TRP A 261 18.85 1.15 -5.23
N GLU A 262 19.95 0.72 -4.61
CA GLU A 262 20.91 -0.18 -5.26
C GLU A 262 20.28 -1.52 -5.67
N VAL A 263 19.39 -2.05 -4.82
CA VAL A 263 18.66 -3.30 -5.06
C VAL A 263 17.72 -3.15 -6.24
N LEU A 264 17.01 -2.03 -6.35
CA LEU A 264 16.18 -1.70 -7.51
C LEU A 264 17.02 -1.72 -8.80
N GLY A 265 18.21 -1.13 -8.79
CA GLY A 265 19.13 -1.17 -9.93
C GLY A 265 19.55 -2.60 -10.33
N LYS A 266 19.80 -3.48 -9.36
CA LYS A 266 20.10 -4.91 -9.61
C LYS A 266 18.92 -5.62 -10.27
N ILE A 267 17.69 -5.34 -9.83
CA ILE A 267 16.48 -5.91 -10.40
C ILE A 267 16.25 -5.42 -11.83
N LEU A 268 16.37 -4.12 -12.08
CA LEU A 268 16.20 -3.54 -13.43
C LEU A 268 17.21 -4.11 -14.43
N ARG A 269 18.49 -4.27 -14.02
CA ARG A 269 19.50 -4.95 -14.85
C ARG A 269 19.18 -6.42 -15.15
N LYS A 270 18.41 -7.09 -14.29
CA LYS A 270 17.95 -8.47 -14.51
C LYS A 270 16.74 -8.54 -15.45
N MET A 271 15.97 -7.45 -15.56
CA MET A 271 14.83 -7.38 -16.48
C MET A 271 15.28 -7.22 -17.93
N VAL A 272 16.36 -6.46 -18.17
CA VAL A 272 17.01 -6.32 -19.49
C VAL A 272 17.68 -7.63 -19.90
#